data_AF-A0A966IZF2-F1
#
_entry.id   AF-A0A966IZF2-F1
#
_cell.length_a   1.000
_cell.length_b   1.000
_cell.length_c   1.000
_cell.angle_alpha   90.00
_cell.angle_beta   90.00
_cell.angle_gamma   90.00
#
_symmetry.space_group_name_H-M   'P 1'
#
loop_
_entity.id
_entity.type
_entity.pdbx_description
1 polymer ?
#
loop_
_entity_poly.entity_id
_entity_poly.type
_entity_poly.pdbx_seq_one_letter_code
_entity_poly.pdbx_strand_id
1 'polypeptide(L)' 'LFKEYYGSASDFNKGEYKHVEGKRILEPIKGTLADTLREMQEDVQSSISYAGGTKLMDIRKVNYVILGGDNAGEHLLM' A
#
# COMPACT_ATOMS: atom_id res chain seq x y z
N LEU A 1 12.51 9.50 15.83
CA LEU A 1 13.62 8.63 15.36
C LEU A 1 13.33 8.26 13.90
N PHE A 2 14.31 8.33 13.01
CA PHE A 2 14.15 8.13 11.56
C PHE A 2 15.08 7.02 11.06
N LYS A 3 14.77 6.44 9.90
CA LYS A 3 15.65 5.54 9.16
C LYS A 3 15.81 6.04 7.72
N GLU A 4 16.98 5.80 7.14
CA GLU A 4 17.21 6.09 5.73
C GLU A 4 16.49 5.04 4.86
N TYR A 5 15.77 5.53 3.86
CA TYR A 5 15.21 4.71 2.80
C TYR A 5 15.86 5.11 1.47
N TYR A 6 16.32 4.10 0.73
CA TYR A 6 16.86 4.25 -0.61
C TYR A 6 15.98 3.47 -1.58
N GLY A 7 15.43 4.15 -2.57
CA GLY A 7 14.88 3.45 -3.73
C GLY A 7 16.01 2.72 -4.47
N SER A 8 15.73 1.53 -5.01
CA SER A 8 16.75 0.70 -5.67
C SER A 8 17.43 1.41 -6.85
N ALA A 9 16.71 2.31 -7.53
CA ALA A 9 17.20 3.15 -8.63
C ALA A 9 17.67 4.54 -8.18
N SER A 10 17.95 4.74 -6.89
CA SER A 10 18.60 5.97 -6.41
C SER A 10 20.08 5.96 -6.83
N ASP A 11 20.65 7.15 -7.01
CA ASP A 11 22.08 7.34 -7.25
C ASP A 11 22.93 6.69 -6.16
N PHE A 12 22.49 6.78 -4.90
CA PHE A 12 23.17 6.16 -3.77
C PHE A 12 23.21 4.62 -3.87
N ASN A 13 22.07 3.98 -4.16
CA ASN A 13 22.00 2.53 -4.22
C ASN A 13 22.61 1.96 -5.51
N LYS A 14 22.49 2.70 -6.62
CA LYS A 14 23.00 2.30 -7.94
C LYS A 14 24.50 2.59 -8.10
N GLY A 15 25.03 3.56 -7.36
CA GLY A 15 26.44 3.98 -7.41
C GLY A 15 26.79 4.87 -8.60
N GLU A 16 25.82 5.29 -9.42
CA GLU A 16 26.03 6.20 -10.55
C GLU A 16 24.88 7.21 -10.68
N TYR A 17 25.23 8.43 -11.11
CA TYR A 17 24.25 9.48 -11.37
C TYR A 17 23.76 9.43 -12.83
N LYS A 18 23.03 8.37 -13.18
CA LYS A 18 22.46 8.18 -14.52
C LYS A 18 21.11 7.47 -14.46
N HIS A 19 20.08 8.07 -15.09
CA HIS A 19 18.70 7.59 -15.10
C HIS A 19 18.18 7.30 -13.67
N VAL A 20 18.26 8.31 -12.80
CA VAL A 20 17.90 8.19 -11.39
C VAL A 20 16.39 8.37 -11.23
N GLU A 21 15.71 7.29 -10.84
CA GLU A 21 14.25 7.26 -10.59
C GLU A 21 13.92 6.98 -9.11
N GLY A 22 14.90 6.48 -8.35
CA GLY A 22 14.77 6.25 -6.92
C GLY A 22 15.09 7.51 -6.10
N LYS A 23 14.49 7.62 -4.92
CA LYS A 23 14.73 8.71 -3.97
C LYS A 23 15.50 8.21 -2.75
N ARG A 24 16.26 9.11 -2.13
CA ARG A 24 16.79 8.96 -0.78
C ARG A 24 15.97 9.85 0.16
N ILE A 25 15.33 9.27 1.16
CA ILE A 25 14.51 10.00 2.14
C ILE A 25 14.79 9.52 3.55
N LEU A 26 14.42 10.35 4.53
CA LEU A 26 14.33 9.95 5.93
C LEU A 26 12.89 9.59 6.24
N GLU A 27 12.64 8.31 6.48
CA GLU A 27 11.31 7.80 6.83
C GLU A 27 11.19 7.69 8.35
N PRO A 28 10.09 8.16 8.96
CA PRO A 28 9.81 7.92 10.37
C PRO A 28 9.79 6.42 10.69
N ILE A 29 10.30 6.04 11.86
CA ILE A 29 10.23 4.64 12.31
C ILE A 29 8.80 4.29 12.71
N LYS A 30 8.26 3.22 12.11
CA LYS A 30 6.86 2.78 12.24
C LYS A 30 6.62 1.69 13.30
N GLY A 31 7.59 1.43 14.17
CA GLY A 31 7.52 0.36 15.17
C GLY A 31 8.12 -0.95 14.67
N THR A 32 7.62 -2.08 15.17
CA THR A 32 8.15 -3.41 14.82
C THR A 32 7.53 -3.94 13.54
N LEU A 33 8.32 -4.68 12.75
CA LEU A 33 7.83 -5.29 11.51
C LEU A 33 6.69 -6.29 11.76
N ALA A 34 6.76 -7.03 12.88
CA ALA A 34 5.75 -8.02 13.23
C ALA A 34 4.37 -7.40 13.46
N ASP A 35 4.32 -6.24 14.11
CA ASP A 35 3.06 -5.51 14.34
C ASP A 35 2.45 -5.05 13.02
N THR A 36 3.26 -4.44 12.13
CA THR A 36 2.79 -4.02 10.80
C THR A 36 2.30 -5.21 9.96
N LEU A 37 3.00 -6.35 9.98
CA LEU A 37 2.59 -7.55 9.24
C LEU A 37 1.28 -8.13 9.78
N ARG A 38 1.08 -8.09 11.11
CA ARG A 38 -0.17 -8.51 11.75
C ARG A 38 -1.32 -7.60 11.30
N GLU A 39 -1.15 -6.28 11.37
CA GLU A 39 -2.16 -5.30 10.92
C GLU A 39 -2.52 -5.49 9.44
N MET A 40 -1.53 -5.60 8.55
CA MET A 40 -1.77 -5.88 7.13
C MET A 40 -2.56 -7.18 6.90
N GLN A 41 -2.31 -8.21 7.70
CA GLN A 41 -3.04 -9.48 7.60
C GLN A 41 -4.50 -9.33 8.07
N GLU A 42 -4.72 -8.65 9.20
CA GLU A 42 -6.05 -8.38 9.75
C GLU A 42 -6.88 -7.51 8.80
N ASP A 43 -6.28 -6.49 8.17
CA ASP A 43 -6.92 -5.61 7.19
C ASP A 43 -7.35 -6.37 5.92
N VAL A 44 -6.47 -7.22 5.40
CA VAL A 44 -6.77 -8.07 4.22
C VAL A 44 -7.87 -9.08 4.56
N GLN A 45 -7.80 -9.71 5.74
CA GLN A 45 -8.82 -10.67 6.18
C GLN A 45 -10.18 -9.99 6.39
N SER A 46 -10.20 -8.77 6.93
CA SER A 46 -11.41 -7.97 7.08
C SER A 46 -12.03 -7.64 5.71
N SER A 47 -11.20 -7.24 4.74
CA SER A 47 -11.65 -6.98 3.37
C SER A 47 -12.23 -8.22 2.69
N ILE A 48 -11.63 -9.40 2.88
CA ILE A 48 -12.17 -10.69 2.40
C ILE A 48 -13.53 -10.98 3.05
N SER A 49 -13.69 -10.64 4.33
CA SER A 49 -14.93 -10.87 5.07
C SER A 49 -16.06 -9.94 4.58
N TYR A 50 -15.76 -8.66 4.29
CA TYR A 50 -16.72 -7.74 3.67
C TYR A 50 -17.13 -8.18 2.26
N ALA A 51 -16.25 -8.87 1.54
CA ALA A 51 -16.55 -9.52 0.27
C ALA A 51 -17.43 -10.78 0.39
N GLY A 52 -17.75 -11.23 1.61
CA GLY A 52 -18.46 -12.49 1.87
C GLY A 52 -17.59 -13.75 1.72
N GLY A 53 -16.27 -13.58 1.70
CA GLY A 53 -15.30 -14.66 1.53
C GLY A 53 -14.65 -15.13 2.84
N THR A 54 -13.88 -16.21 2.74
CA THR A 54 -13.05 -16.75 3.84
C THR A 54 -11.62 -17.08 3.40
N LYS A 55 -11.35 -17.05 2.10
CA LYS A 55 -10.04 -17.38 1.51
C LYS A 55 -9.50 -16.18 0.74
N LEU A 56 -8.18 -16.11 0.63
CA LEU A 56 -7.48 -15.02 -0.07
C LEU A 56 -8.03 -14.74 -1.47
N MET A 57 -8.41 -15.79 -2.21
CA MET A 57 -8.90 -15.65 -3.58
C MET A 57 -10.32 -15.09 -3.68
N ASP A 58 -11.08 -15.08 -2.59
CA ASP A 58 -12.47 -14.62 -2.58
C ASP A 58 -12.57 -13.09 -2.79
N ILE A 59 -11.52 -12.34 -2.44
CA ILE A 59 -11.43 -10.88 -2.69
C ILE A 59 -11.47 -10.53 -4.19
N ARG A 60 -11.21 -11.48 -5.09
CA ARG A 60 -11.09 -11.20 -6.53
C ARG A 60 -12.43 -11.07 -7.25
N LYS A 61 -13.53 -11.50 -6.64
CA LYS A 61 -14.88 -11.51 -7.24
C LYS A 61 -15.81 -10.54 -6.51
N VAL A 62 -15.38 -9.29 -6.39
CA VAL A 62 -16.11 -8.24 -5.69
C VAL A 62 -16.56 -7.16 -6.64
N ASN A 63 -17.69 -6.55 -6.32
CA ASN A 63 -18.06 -5.28 -6.95
C ASN A 63 -17.19 -4.18 -6.36
N TYR A 64 -16.78 -3.26 -7.22
CA TYR A 64 -16.06 -2.05 -6.82
C TYR A 64 -16.68 -0.85 -7.51
N VAL A 65 -16.47 0.31 -6.91
CA VAL A 65 -16.93 1.59 -7.42
C VAL A 65 -15.71 2.47 -7.61
N ILE A 66 -15.69 3.23 -8.70
CA ILE A 66 -14.62 4.20 -8.95
C ILE A 66 -15.10 5.52 -8.37
N LEU A 67 -14.38 6.01 -7.37
CA LEU A 67 -14.63 7.31 -6.78
C LEU A 67 -13.87 8.38 -7.57
N GLY A 68 -14.52 9.52 -7.82
CA GLY A 68 -13.87 10.72 -8.37
C GLY A 68 -12.93 11.37 -7.35
N GLY A 69 -12.20 12.42 -7.75
CA GLY A 69 -11.19 13.07 -6.90
C GLY A 69 -11.69 13.56 -5.54
N ASP A 70 -12.96 13.95 -5.46
CA ASP A 70 -13.60 14.42 -4.23
C ASP A 70 -14.28 13.31 -3.42
N ASN A 71 -14.14 12.05 -3.84
CA ASN A 71 -14.89 10.91 -3.32
C ASN A 71 -16.41 11.13 -3.29
N ALA A 72 -16.92 11.98 -4.17
CA ALA A 72 -18.34 12.31 -4.24
C ALA A 72 -19.15 11.08 -4.66
N GLY A 73 -20.12 10.70 -3.84
CA GLY A 73 -20.95 9.51 -4.01
C GLY A 73 -22.01 9.62 -5.11
N GLU A 74 -22.01 10.70 -5.89
CA GLU A 74 -22.98 10.95 -6.97
C GLU A 74 -22.92 9.89 -8.09
N HIS A 75 -21.84 9.11 -8.16
CA HIS A 75 -21.69 7.98 -9.09
C HIS A 75 -22.04 6.61 -8.48
N LEU A 76 -22.46 6.54 -7.21
CA LEU A 76 -22.74 5.27 -6.51
C LEU A 76 -24.15 4.71 -6.76
N LEU A 77 -25.02 5.47 -7.43
CA LEU A 77 -26.44 5.15 -7.65
C LEU A 77 -26.85 5.04 -9.13
N MET A 78 -25.90 5.02 -10.06
CA MET A 78 -26.14 4.61 -11.46
C MET A 78 -25.79 3.14 -11.65
#